data_AF-A0A958SXV0-F1
#
_entry.id   AF-A0A958SXV0-F1
#
_cell.length_a   1.000
_cell.length_b   1.000
_cell.length_c   1.000
_cell.angle_alpha   90.00
_cell.angle_beta   90.00
_cell.angle_gamma   90.00
#
_symmetry.space_group_name_H-M   'P 1'
#
loop_
_entity.id
_entity.type
_entity.pdbx_description
1 polymer ?
#
loop_
_entity_poly.entity_id
_entity_poly.type
_entity_poly.pdbx_seq_one_letter_code
_entity_poly.pdbx_strand_id
1 'polypeptide(L)'
;MDKEFKHIKSSGFKVPKGYFESLDDRLLDLTKTGSPLSSIPNTGFKAPEGYFENFRIKPKKAKVITLKRVLYISGVAAVLALLITVFVPKNTLSFDSLETATIETYLLEESYQPSDIASLLNENELTLESFNLVPDEEQLEDYVIQNSSIENLLDL
;
A
#
# COMPACT_ATOMS: atom_id res chain seq x y z
N MET A 1 21.61 11.08 -4.83
CA MET A 1 22.84 10.41 -5.36
C MET A 1 23.86 10.46 -4.23
N ASP A 2 23.69 9.54 -3.29
CA ASP A 2 24.55 9.40 -2.12
C ASP A 2 25.76 8.55 -2.51
N LYS A 3 26.92 9.18 -2.69
CA LYS A 3 28.18 8.45 -2.86
C LYS A 3 28.70 8.09 -1.47
N GLU A 4 28.40 6.86 -1.05
CA GLU A 4 29.00 6.25 0.14
C GLU A 4 30.48 5.95 -0.08
N PHE A 5 31.37 6.56 0.72
CA PHE A 5 32.81 6.29 0.70
C PHE A 5 33.16 4.97 1.43
N LYS A 6 32.79 3.82 0.85
CA LYS A 6 32.94 2.48 1.47
C LYS A 6 34.38 1.94 1.57
N HIS A 7 35.40 2.70 1.18
CA HIS A 7 36.79 2.21 1.08
C HIS A 7 37.83 3.01 1.88
N ILE A 8 37.45 4.02 2.66
CA ILE A 8 38.41 4.85 3.38
C ILE A 8 38.51 4.36 4.83
N LYS A 9 39.33 3.32 5.08
CA LYS A 9 39.55 2.77 6.44
C LYS A 9 40.47 3.64 7.32
N SER A 10 41.12 4.63 6.72
CA SER A 10 42.02 5.58 7.38
C SER A 10 41.99 6.87 6.57
N SER A 11 41.78 8.00 7.23
CA SER A 11 42.08 9.34 6.68
C SER A 11 43.46 9.24 6.00
N GLY A 12 43.57 9.49 4.70
CA GLY A 12 44.83 9.34 3.94
C GLY A 12 45.96 10.27 4.41
N PHE A 13 45.73 11.05 5.46
CA PHE A 13 46.64 12.00 6.03
C PHE A 13 47.39 11.36 7.21
N LYS A 14 48.70 11.17 7.04
CA LYS A 14 49.62 10.80 8.12
C LYS A 14 50.35 12.06 8.57
N VAL A 15 50.30 12.35 9.87
CA VAL A 15 51.08 13.44 10.46
C VAL A 15 52.49 12.95 10.83
N PRO A 16 53.52 13.82 10.79
CA PRO A 16 54.84 13.50 11.30
C PRO A 16 54.81 13.08 12.78
N LYS A 17 55.77 12.23 13.18
CA LYS A 17 55.92 11.82 14.58
C LYS A 17 56.20 13.05 15.45
N GLY A 18 55.44 13.23 16.54
CA GLY A 18 55.56 14.37 17.44
C GLY A 18 54.91 15.68 16.96
N TYR A 19 54.13 15.65 15.86
CA TYR A 19 53.49 16.86 15.31
C TYR A 19 52.64 17.62 16.33
N PHE A 20 51.88 16.89 17.15
CA PHE A 20 50.98 17.49 18.14
C PHE A 20 51.63 17.78 19.50
N GLU A 21 52.83 17.23 19.77
CA GLU A 21 53.49 17.37 21.08
C GLU A 21 53.95 18.80 21.37
N SER A 22 54.22 19.60 20.32
CA SER A 22 54.62 21.02 20.44
C SER A 22 53.54 21.98 19.94
N LEU A 23 52.32 21.49 19.69
CA LEU A 23 51.25 22.33 19.13
C LEU A 23 50.85 23.43 20.11
N ASP A 24 50.66 23.08 21.39
CA ASP A 24 50.22 24.02 22.42
C ASP A 24 51.23 25.14 22.63
N ASP A 25 52.52 24.80 22.70
CA ASP A 25 53.60 25.79 22.84
C ASP A 25 53.65 26.75 21.64
N ARG A 26 53.47 26.23 20.42
CA ARG A 26 53.44 27.04 19.19
C ARG A 26 52.21 27.95 19.14
N LEU A 27 51.06 27.48 19.60
CA LEU A 27 49.82 28.26 19.64
C LEU A 27 49.93 29.38 20.68
N LEU A 28 50.50 29.06 21.85
CA LEU A 28 50.78 30.02 22.91
C LEU A 28 51.82 31.06 22.48
N ASP A 29 52.86 30.65 21.75
CA ASP A 29 53.85 31.56 21.17
C ASP A 29 53.22 32.50 20.12
N LEU A 30 52.33 31.98 19.26
CA LEU A 30 51.59 32.77 18.28
C LEU A 30 50.71 33.88 18.90
N THR A 31 50.12 33.59 20.06
CA THR A 31 49.28 34.56 20.78
C THR A 31 50.11 35.59 21.54
N LYS A 32 51.28 35.20 22.06
CA LYS A 32 52.23 36.09 22.74
C LYS A 32 52.97 37.03 21.79
N THR A 33 53.29 36.58 20.59
CA THR A 33 54.06 37.35 19.59
C THR A 33 53.21 38.31 18.77
N GLY A 34 51.88 38.27 18.91
CA GLY A 34 50.97 39.19 18.22
C GLY A 34 50.94 38.93 16.71
N SER A 35 49.87 38.30 16.22
CA SER A 35 49.51 38.11 14.81
C SER A 35 50.70 38.12 13.82
N PRO A 36 51.34 36.97 13.52
CA PRO A 36 52.28 36.88 12.39
C PRO A 36 51.64 37.28 11.05
N LEU A 37 50.30 37.37 11.01
CA LEU A 37 49.52 37.86 9.88
C LEU A 37 49.76 39.35 9.57
N SER A 38 50.13 40.15 10.58
CA SER A 38 50.43 41.58 10.41
C SER A 38 51.74 41.84 9.66
N SER A 39 52.64 40.85 9.63
CA SER A 39 53.94 40.90 8.97
C SER A 39 53.93 40.35 7.55
N ILE A 40 52.79 39.82 7.07
CA ILE A 40 52.63 39.25 5.72
C ILE A 40 52.06 40.35 4.82
N PRO A 41 52.87 41.01 3.97
CA PRO A 41 52.44 42.17 3.21
C PRO A 41 51.40 41.86 2.12
N ASN A 42 51.25 40.60 1.72
CA ASN A 42 50.28 40.16 0.74
C ASN A 42 49.69 38.81 1.18
N THR A 43 48.38 38.77 1.39
CA THR A 43 47.66 37.49 1.40
C THR A 43 47.91 36.84 0.04
N GLY A 44 48.44 35.61 0.01
CA GLY A 44 48.83 34.92 -1.23
C GLY A 44 47.67 34.60 -2.19
N PHE A 45 46.49 35.15 -1.93
CA PHE A 45 45.26 34.97 -2.69
C PHE A 45 44.89 36.28 -3.40
N LYS A 46 45.73 36.72 -4.33
CA LYS A 46 45.33 37.72 -5.33
C LYS A 46 44.81 37.00 -6.56
N ALA A 47 43.64 37.43 -7.05
CA ALA A 47 43.15 36.96 -8.34
C ALA A 47 44.12 37.40 -9.44
N PRO A 48 44.35 36.58 -10.49
CA PRO A 48 45.15 36.98 -11.64
C PRO A 48 44.63 38.27 -12.28
N GLU A 49 45.54 39.03 -12.88
CA GLU A 49 45.19 40.22 -13.66
C GLU A 49 44.21 39.84 -14.78
N GLY A 50 43.14 40.61 -14.94
CA GLY A 50 42.10 40.35 -15.94
C GLY A 50 41.06 39.26 -15.59
N TYR A 51 41.17 38.57 -14.45
CA TYR A 51 40.27 37.46 -14.09
C TYR A 51 38.77 37.82 -14.14
N PHE A 52 38.42 39.04 -13.76
CA PHE A 52 37.03 39.51 -13.73
C PHE A 52 36.57 40.30 -14.96
N GLU A 53 37.46 40.61 -15.91
CA GLU A 53 37.13 41.49 -17.04
C GLU A 53 36.06 40.91 -17.97
N ASN A 54 36.01 39.57 -18.09
CA ASN A 54 35.04 38.85 -18.91
C ASN A 54 33.89 38.23 -18.10
N PHE A 55 33.82 38.50 -16.79
CA PHE A 55 32.80 37.93 -15.92
C PHE A 55 31.45 38.65 -16.12
N ARG A 56 30.50 37.99 -16.78
CA ARG A 56 29.13 38.52 -16.97
C ARG A 56 28.10 37.47 -16.58
N ILE A 57 27.30 37.76 -15.56
CA ILE A 57 26.14 36.95 -15.19
C ILE A 57 24.97 37.35 -16.09
N LYS A 58 24.55 36.44 -16.98
CA LYS A 58 23.33 36.63 -17.77
C LYS A 58 22.14 36.10 -16.95
N PRO A 59 21.18 36.94 -16.50
CA PRO A 59 19.99 36.44 -15.84
C PRO A 59 19.17 35.64 -16.86
N LYS A 60 19.04 34.32 -16.65
CA LYS A 60 18.06 33.52 -17.38
C LYS A 60 16.68 33.98 -16.92
N LYS A 61 15.90 34.56 -17.83
CA LYS A 61 14.48 34.82 -17.58
C LYS A 61 13.80 33.49 -17.29
N ALA A 62 13.37 33.28 -16.05
CA ALA A 62 12.59 32.11 -15.70
C ALA A 62 11.28 32.13 -16.49
N LYS A 63 10.99 31.03 -17.19
CA LYS A 63 9.74 30.88 -17.94
C LYS A 63 8.60 30.73 -16.94
N VAL A 64 7.92 31.83 -16.64
CA VAL A 64 6.69 31.79 -15.83
C VAL A 64 5.57 31.20 -16.68
N ILE A 65 4.98 30.10 -16.21
CA ILE A 65 3.74 29.57 -16.79
C ILE A 65 2.57 30.11 -15.98
N THR A 66 1.58 30.69 -16.65
CA THR A 66 0.37 31.18 -15.99
C THR A 66 -0.63 30.03 -15.84
N LEU A 67 -1.00 29.69 -14.60
CA LEU A 67 -1.82 28.52 -14.22
C LEU A 67 -3.32 28.65 -14.59
N LYS A 68 -3.68 29.41 -15.62
CA LYS A 68 -5.08 29.77 -15.91
C LYS A 68 -5.89 28.68 -16.63
N ARG A 69 -5.26 27.56 -17.04
CA ARG A 69 -5.93 26.49 -17.82
C ARG A 69 -6.33 25.25 -17.01
N VAL A 70 -5.77 25.06 -15.82
CA VAL A 70 -6.03 23.85 -15.01
C VAL A 70 -7.38 23.93 -14.28
N LEU A 71 -7.91 25.13 -14.07
CA LEU A 71 -9.19 25.33 -13.37
C LEU A 71 -10.38 24.76 -14.17
N TYR A 72 -10.37 24.91 -15.50
CA TYR A 72 -11.47 24.43 -16.36
C TYR A 72 -11.53 22.90 -16.48
N ILE A 73 -10.37 22.24 -16.46
CA ILE A 73 -10.26 20.77 -16.57
C ILE A 73 -10.75 20.09 -15.27
N SER A 74 -10.60 20.75 -14.11
CA SER A 74 -11.08 20.26 -12.82
C SER A 74 -12.61 20.09 -12.76
N GLY A 75 -13.36 21.01 -13.38
CA GLY A 75 -14.84 20.95 -13.36
C GLY A 75 -15.38 19.76 -14.16
N VAL A 76 -14.84 19.52 -15.35
CA VAL A 76 -15.26 18.40 -16.21
C VAL A 76 -14.95 17.06 -15.54
N ALA A 77 -13.75 16.91 -14.96
CA ALA A 77 -13.37 15.69 -14.25
C ALA A 77 -14.26 15.41 -13.04
N ALA A 78 -14.63 16.45 -12.26
CA ALA A 78 -15.50 16.31 -11.11
C ALA A 78 -16.92 15.87 -11.51
N VAL A 79 -17.49 16.43 -12.59
CA VAL A 79 -18.82 16.05 -13.09
C VAL A 79 -18.81 14.60 -13.60
N LEU A 80 -17.77 14.18 -14.30
CA LEU A 80 -17.62 12.79 -14.75
C LEU A 80 -17.49 11.81 -13.57
N ALA A 81 -16.70 12.16 -12.55
CA ALA A 81 -16.59 11.35 -11.34
C ALA A 81 -17.92 11.24 -10.58
N LEU A 82 -18.69 12.33 -10.52
CA LEU A 82 -20.04 12.34 -9.93
C LEU A 82 -21.01 11.45 -10.71
N LEU A 83 -21.01 11.54 -12.05
CA LEU A 83 -21.83 10.67 -12.90
C LEU A 83 -21.50 9.19 -12.68
N ILE A 84 -20.21 8.84 -12.67
CA ILE A 84 -19.79 7.45 -12.41
C ILE A 84 -20.23 7.00 -11.01
N THR A 85 -20.08 7.84 -9.99
CA THR A 85 -20.43 7.46 -8.61
C THR A 85 -21.94 7.33 -8.37
N VAL A 86 -22.75 8.14 -9.05
CA VAL A 86 -24.22 8.16 -8.89
C VAL A 86 -24.91 7.11 -9.77
N PHE A 87 -24.41 6.88 -10.99
CA PHE A 87 -25.07 5.99 -11.96
C PHE A 87 -24.53 4.56 -11.97
N VAL A 88 -23.43 4.25 -11.29
CA VAL A 88 -22.96 2.87 -11.14
C VAL A 88 -23.75 2.19 -10.02
N PRO A 89 -24.62 1.21 -10.32
CA PRO A 89 -25.37 0.50 -9.30
C PRO A 89 -24.41 -0.32 -8.43
N LYS A 90 -24.55 -0.15 -7.10
CA LYS A 90 -23.84 -0.99 -6.13
C LYS A 90 -24.57 -2.32 -6.03
N ASN A 91 -24.36 -3.20 -7.02
CA ASN A 91 -24.89 -4.55 -6.97
C ASN A 91 -24.10 -5.34 -5.92
N THR A 92 -24.62 -5.40 -4.70
CA THR A 92 -24.15 -6.34 -3.69
C THR A 92 -24.85 -7.67 -3.95
N LEU A 93 -24.12 -8.65 -4.48
CA LEU A 93 -24.62 -10.02 -4.62
C LEU A 93 -24.91 -10.57 -3.21
N SER A 94 -26.17 -10.89 -2.92
CA SER A 94 -26.61 -11.53 -1.68
C SER A 94 -27.45 -12.76 -2.02
N PHE A 95 -27.42 -13.77 -1.16
CA PHE A 95 -28.27 -14.96 -1.28
C PHE A 95 -29.76 -14.61 -1.21
N ASP A 96 -30.14 -13.48 -0.59
CA ASP A 96 -31.53 -13.00 -0.55
C ASP A 96 -32.09 -12.62 -1.93
N SER A 97 -31.22 -12.43 -2.92
CA SER A 97 -31.62 -12.13 -4.30
C SER A 97 -31.91 -13.37 -5.15
N LEU A 98 -31.68 -14.57 -4.61
CA LEU A 98 -31.99 -15.81 -5.29
C LEU A 98 -33.45 -16.21 -5.04
N GLU A 99 -34.18 -16.44 -6.12
CA GLU A 99 -35.53 -16.99 -6.05
C GLU A 99 -35.48 -18.50 -5.80
N THR A 100 -36.38 -19.03 -4.97
CA THR A 100 -36.47 -20.47 -4.68
C THR A 100 -36.60 -21.31 -5.94
N ALA A 101 -37.40 -20.86 -6.92
CA ALA A 101 -37.56 -21.55 -8.21
C ALA A 101 -36.23 -21.65 -9.00
N THR A 102 -35.33 -20.66 -8.86
CA THR A 102 -34.00 -20.71 -9.46
C THR A 102 -33.12 -21.75 -8.78
N ILE A 103 -33.19 -21.83 -7.44
CA ILE A 103 -32.46 -22.82 -6.65
C ILE A 103 -32.95 -24.24 -6.97
N GLU A 104 -34.27 -24.45 -7.03
CA GLU A 104 -34.88 -25.72 -7.41
C GLU A 104 -34.46 -26.15 -8.81
N THR A 105 -34.51 -25.24 -9.79
CA THR A 105 -34.06 -25.51 -11.16
C THR A 105 -32.60 -25.95 -11.17
N TYR A 106 -31.74 -25.24 -10.44
CA TYR A 106 -30.32 -25.58 -10.34
C TYR A 106 -30.08 -26.95 -9.67
N LEU A 107 -30.83 -27.27 -8.62
CA LEU A 107 -30.74 -28.56 -7.93
C LEU A 107 -31.25 -29.74 -8.77
N LEU A 108 -32.21 -29.51 -9.66
CA LEU A 108 -32.78 -30.54 -10.54
C LEU A 108 -31.96 -30.74 -11.82
N GLU A 109 -31.35 -29.68 -12.35
CA GLU A 109 -30.55 -29.74 -13.57
C GLU A 109 -29.16 -30.33 -13.33
N GLU A 110 -28.58 -30.08 -12.16
CA GLU A 110 -27.29 -30.63 -11.77
C GLU A 110 -27.45 -32.04 -11.17
N SER A 111 -26.64 -33.00 -11.62
CA SER A 111 -26.74 -34.40 -11.18
C SER A 111 -25.94 -34.63 -9.90
N TYR A 112 -26.49 -34.21 -8.75
CA TYR A 112 -25.90 -34.49 -7.44
C TYR A 112 -26.06 -35.95 -7.03
N GLN A 113 -24.98 -36.57 -6.57
CA GLN A 113 -25.06 -37.84 -5.85
C GLN A 113 -25.38 -37.57 -4.36
N PRO A 114 -26.09 -38.47 -3.67
CA PRO A 114 -26.33 -38.33 -2.23
C PRO A 114 -25.04 -38.14 -1.41
N SER A 115 -23.92 -38.70 -1.86
CA SER A 115 -22.59 -38.50 -1.26
C SER A 115 -22.06 -37.07 -1.37
N ASP A 116 -22.41 -36.35 -2.44
CA ASP A 116 -21.96 -34.98 -2.66
C ASP A 116 -22.63 -34.06 -1.65
N ILE A 117 -23.93 -34.25 -1.43
CA ILE A 117 -24.69 -33.54 -0.41
C ILE A 117 -24.18 -33.92 0.99
N ALA A 118 -23.95 -35.21 1.26
CA ALA A 118 -23.42 -35.67 2.53
C ALA A 118 -22.05 -35.08 2.87
N SER A 119 -21.20 -34.84 1.87
CA SER A 119 -19.88 -34.22 2.07
C SER A 119 -19.95 -32.74 2.50
N LEU A 120 -21.07 -32.08 2.23
CA LEU A 120 -21.34 -30.69 2.62
C LEU A 120 -21.93 -30.59 4.04
N LEU A 121 -22.46 -31.69 4.57
CA LEU A 121 -23.01 -31.75 5.93
C LEU A 121 -21.88 -31.96 6.94
N ASN A 122 -21.53 -30.91 7.68
CA ASN A 122 -20.57 -31.01 8.77
C ASN A 122 -21.26 -31.55 10.02
N GLU A 123 -20.78 -32.67 10.56
CA GLU A 123 -21.32 -33.30 11.77
C GLU A 123 -21.33 -32.35 12.98
N ASN A 124 -20.43 -31.37 12.98
CA ASN A 124 -20.33 -30.37 14.05
C ASN A 124 -21.40 -29.27 13.96
N GLU A 125 -22.05 -29.10 12.79
CA GLU A 125 -23.13 -28.15 12.55
C GLU A 125 -24.52 -28.80 12.71
N LEU A 126 -24.60 -30.13 12.62
CA LEU A 126 -25.80 -30.91 12.85
C LEU A 126 -26.08 -31.02 14.36
N THR A 127 -26.89 -30.10 14.89
CA THR A 127 -27.39 -30.21 16.26
C THR A 127 -28.65 -31.08 16.31
N LEU A 128 -28.96 -31.69 17.45
CA LEU A 128 -30.24 -32.41 17.62
C LEU A 128 -31.47 -31.50 17.35
N GLU A 129 -31.31 -30.18 17.48
CA GLU A 129 -32.34 -29.21 17.12
C GLU A 129 -32.56 -29.08 15.60
N SER A 130 -31.54 -29.36 14.78
CA SER A 130 -31.69 -29.36 13.30
C SER A 130 -32.63 -30.45 12.79
N PHE A 131 -32.84 -31.51 13.58
CA PHE A 131 -33.78 -32.59 13.30
C PHE A 131 -35.08 -32.49 14.10
N ASN A 132 -35.25 -31.45 14.92
CA ASN A 132 -36.46 -31.22 15.73
C ASN A 132 -37.62 -30.58 14.94
N LEU A 133 -37.59 -30.64 13.60
CA LEU A 133 -38.85 -30.62 12.86
C LEU A 133 -39.59 -31.89 13.28
N VAL A 134 -40.47 -31.78 14.27
CA VAL A 134 -41.53 -32.75 14.50
C VAL A 134 -42.55 -32.43 13.42
N PRO A 135 -42.61 -33.20 12.32
CA PRO A 135 -43.67 -33.01 11.35
C PRO A 135 -45.01 -33.29 12.04
N ASP A 136 -46.02 -32.53 11.66
CA ASP A 136 -47.37 -32.74 12.17
C ASP A 136 -47.85 -34.15 11.81
N GLU A 137 -48.68 -34.76 12.67
CA GLU A 137 -49.09 -36.16 12.52
C GLU A 137 -49.78 -36.41 11.17
N GLU A 138 -50.54 -35.42 10.68
CA GLU A 138 -51.20 -35.44 9.36
C GLU A 138 -50.17 -35.47 8.21
N GLN A 139 -49.08 -34.69 8.32
CA GLN A 139 -48.02 -34.65 7.30
C GLN A 139 -47.20 -35.94 7.27
N LEU A 140 -47.02 -36.57 8.44
CA LEU A 140 -46.37 -37.87 8.55
C LEU A 140 -47.22 -38.98 7.95
N GLU A 141 -48.51 -38.99 8.24
CA GLU A 141 -49.46 -39.96 7.70
C GLU A 141 -49.48 -39.87 6.16
N ASP A 142 -49.62 -38.67 5.61
CA ASP A 142 -49.62 -38.44 4.17
C ASP A 142 -48.30 -38.90 3.52
N TYR A 143 -47.15 -38.56 4.11
CA TYR A 143 -45.86 -38.97 3.58
C TYR A 143 -45.69 -40.49 3.58
N VAL A 144 -46.08 -41.15 4.68
CA VAL A 144 -46.00 -42.61 4.80
C VAL A 144 -46.93 -43.27 3.81
N ILE A 145 -48.17 -42.81 3.65
CA ILE A 145 -49.12 -43.39 2.68
C ILE A 145 -48.63 -43.20 1.24
N GLN A 146 -48.04 -42.05 0.93
CA GLN A 146 -47.62 -41.72 -0.44
C GLN A 146 -46.33 -42.44 -0.86
N ASN A 147 -45.47 -42.79 0.10
CA ASN A 147 -44.14 -43.38 -0.17
C ASN A 147 -43.98 -44.83 0.32
N SER A 148 -44.94 -45.38 1.08
CA SER A 148 -44.94 -46.79 1.50
C SER A 148 -45.95 -47.62 0.70
N SER A 149 -45.63 -48.90 0.52
CA SER A 149 -46.52 -49.87 -0.11
C SER A 149 -47.50 -50.42 0.92
N ILE A 150 -48.73 -50.71 0.52
CA ILE A 150 -49.76 -51.34 1.39
C ILE A 150 -49.22 -52.62 2.05
N GLU A 151 -48.39 -53.38 1.33
CA GLU A 151 -47.76 -54.60 1.82
C GLU A 151 -46.75 -54.34 2.96
N ASN A 152 -45.99 -53.23 2.89
CA ASN A 152 -45.05 -52.83 3.94
C ASN A 152 -45.76 -52.36 5.22
N LEU A 153 -47.01 -51.89 5.13
CA LEU A 153 -47.82 -51.44 6.28
C LEU A 153 -48.53 -52.60 6.98
N LEU A 154 -48.74 -53.73 6.29
CA LEU A 154 -49.40 -54.91 6.84
C LEU A 154 -48.44 -55.86 7.59
N ASP A 155 -47.13 -55.74 7.30
CA ASP A 155 -46.06 -56.56 7.87
C ASP A 155 -45.44 -55.96 9.17
N LEU A 156 -46.00 -54.87 9.69
CA LEU A 156 -45.62 -54.23 10.96
C LEU A 156 -46.49 -54.71 12.13
#